data_AF-A0A1A8QNS0-F1
#
_entry.id   AF-A0A1A8QNS0-F1
#
_cell.length_a   1.000
_cell.length_b   1.000
_cell.length_c   1.000
_cell.angle_alpha   90.00
_cell.angle_beta   90.00
_cell.angle_gamma   90.00
#
_symmetry.space_group_name_H-M   'P 1'
#
loop_
_entity.id
_entity.type
_entity.pdbx_description
1 polymer ?
#
loop_
_entity_poly.entity_id
_entity_poly.type
_entity_poly.pdbx_seq_one_letter_code
_entity_poly.pdbx_strand_id
1 'polypeptide(L)'
;MLSSPPHAAHLSLVCLLLLVGFEASLSVSAKPKSLKEVTDGNWEKILTGEWMIEFYAPWCPACQQLQPVWKEFADWGEDMGVNVAKVDVTEQPGLSGRFIITSLPTIYHCKDGVFRKYHGARTKDDFLSFVDEQKWTAIEPVSSWLGPSSILMNSMSALFKLSMFIRRCHNYMTEQLGIPVWGSYVIFGLVTLLAGLALGLLLVFIADFVFPSRRFSSPDYYQKKQVMEQARFIQRQDEDQEADGEEDDDDDDDEEEHDGEKNDVWRKRRGSPEGRPEPKEQGYADEALRKRMVGSREEEQDT
;
A
#
# COMPACT_ATOMS: atom_id res chain seq x y z
N MET A 1 62.63 47.24 -59.62
CA MET A 1 62.76 46.47 -58.37
C MET A 1 61.46 46.70 -57.60
N LEU A 2 60.61 45.75 -57.24
CA LEU A 2 60.84 44.37 -56.83
C LEU A 2 59.93 43.39 -57.57
N SER A 3 60.52 42.25 -57.93
CA SER A 3 59.88 41.03 -58.43
C SER A 3 59.13 40.34 -57.29
N SER A 4 57.86 40.00 -57.49
CA SER A 4 57.11 39.12 -56.57
C SER A 4 57.30 37.66 -57.01
N PRO A 5 57.66 36.71 -56.11
CA PRO A 5 58.04 35.36 -56.50
C PRO A 5 56.81 34.47 -56.81
N PRO A 6 56.90 33.55 -57.79
CA PRO A 6 55.79 32.68 -58.21
C PRO A 6 55.43 31.57 -57.21
N HIS A 7 56.18 31.41 -56.11
CA HIS A 7 55.98 30.32 -55.15
C HIS A 7 54.84 30.56 -54.15
N ALA A 8 54.42 31.80 -53.93
CA ALA A 8 53.35 32.13 -52.99
C ALA A 8 51.96 31.67 -53.48
N ALA A 9 51.73 31.69 -54.78
CA ALA A 9 50.45 31.29 -55.38
C ALA A 9 50.24 29.75 -55.31
N HIS A 10 51.31 28.96 -55.47
CA HIS A 10 51.22 27.50 -55.37
C HIS A 10 50.98 27.02 -53.94
N LEU A 11 51.60 27.66 -52.93
CA LEU A 11 51.35 27.35 -51.52
C LEU A 11 49.93 27.72 -51.09
N SER A 12 49.39 28.83 -51.58
CA SER A 12 48.00 29.24 -51.31
C SER A 12 46.98 28.28 -51.91
N LEU A 13 47.21 27.79 -53.14
CA LEU A 13 46.30 26.86 -53.81
C LEU A 13 46.30 25.46 -53.17
N VAL A 14 47.47 24.98 -52.72
CA VAL A 14 47.58 23.69 -52.01
C VAL A 14 46.93 23.77 -50.63
N CYS A 15 47.05 24.91 -49.93
CA CYS A 15 46.36 25.13 -48.66
C CYS A 15 44.84 25.19 -48.83
N LEU A 16 44.35 25.75 -49.94
CA LEU A 16 42.91 25.80 -50.24
C LEU A 16 42.36 24.41 -50.63
N LEU A 17 43.12 23.59 -51.35
CA LEU A 17 42.74 22.21 -51.68
C LEU A 17 42.78 21.28 -50.46
N LEU A 18 43.67 21.51 -49.49
CA LEU A 18 43.69 20.78 -48.21
C LEU A 18 42.55 21.20 -47.26
N LEU A 19 42.03 22.43 -47.38
CA LEU A 19 40.87 22.90 -46.62
C LEU A 19 39.52 22.43 -47.18
N VAL A 20 39.45 22.08 -48.47
CA VAL A 20 38.23 21.55 -49.10
C VAL A 20 38.15 20.02 -49.01
N GLY A 21 39.26 19.33 -48.74
CA GLY A 21 39.32 17.87 -48.63
C GLY A 21 38.95 17.29 -47.25
N PHE A 22 38.72 18.12 -46.23
CA PHE A 22 38.43 17.68 -44.85
C PHE A 22 37.01 18.07 -44.39
N GLU A 23 36.03 17.98 -45.28
CA GLU A 23 34.59 18.07 -44.93
C GLU A 23 33.83 16.88 -45.54
N ALA A 24 34.48 15.71 -45.59
CA ALA A 24 33.79 14.43 -45.57
C ALA A 24 33.86 13.87 -44.15
N SER A 25 33.40 14.67 -43.18
CA SER A 25 33.08 14.10 -41.87
C SER A 25 31.95 13.10 -42.10
N LEU A 26 32.28 11.83 -41.89
CA LEU A 26 31.35 10.75 -41.63
C LEU A 26 30.15 11.31 -40.88
N SER A 27 29.01 11.42 -41.57
CA SER A 27 27.74 11.43 -40.88
C SER A 27 27.58 10.01 -40.36
N VAL A 28 28.19 9.71 -39.22
CA VAL A 28 27.75 8.60 -38.37
C VAL A 28 26.31 8.96 -38.06
N SER A 29 25.40 8.34 -38.80
CA SER A 29 23.99 8.29 -38.46
C SER A 29 23.94 7.71 -37.06
N ALA A 30 23.90 8.59 -36.05
CA ALA A 30 23.58 8.20 -34.71
C ALA A 30 22.15 7.67 -34.79
N LYS A 31 22.01 6.34 -34.86
CA LYS A 31 20.71 5.68 -34.77
C LYS A 31 19.94 6.34 -33.61
N PRO A 32 18.63 6.60 -33.78
CA PRO A 32 17.80 7.08 -32.68
C PRO A 32 18.03 6.18 -31.46
N LYS A 33 18.04 6.79 -30.27
CA LYS A 33 18.33 6.11 -29.01
C LYS A 33 17.22 5.07 -28.76
N SER A 34 17.45 3.84 -29.19
CA SER A 34 16.52 2.70 -29.11
C SER A 34 16.08 2.40 -27.67
N LEU A 35 17.01 2.56 -26.72
CA LEU A 35 16.79 2.41 -25.30
C LEU A 35 16.07 3.64 -24.71
N LYS A 36 14.83 3.43 -24.27
CA LYS A 36 13.96 4.46 -23.67
C LYS A 36 14.18 4.56 -22.16
N GLU A 37 13.99 5.75 -21.61
CA GLU A 37 14.08 6.00 -20.17
C GLU A 37 12.70 6.27 -19.57
N VAL A 38 12.36 5.52 -18.53
CA VAL A 38 11.06 5.60 -17.88
C VAL A 38 11.22 6.27 -16.51
N THR A 39 10.41 7.29 -16.28
CA THR A 39 10.38 8.15 -15.09
C THR A 39 8.97 8.19 -14.51
N ASP A 40 8.85 8.68 -13.27
CA ASP A 40 7.57 8.88 -12.59
C ASP A 40 6.57 9.73 -13.40
N GLY A 41 7.04 10.56 -14.35
CA GLY A 41 6.18 11.40 -15.18
C GLY A 41 5.77 10.80 -16.53
N ASN A 42 6.38 9.69 -16.97
CA ASN A 42 6.12 9.11 -18.29
C ASN A 42 5.74 7.61 -18.26
N TRP A 43 5.73 6.99 -17.08
CA TRP A 43 5.55 5.55 -16.91
C TRP A 43 4.23 5.03 -17.50
N GLU A 44 3.18 5.85 -17.58
CA GLU A 44 1.90 5.45 -18.18
C GLU A 44 2.03 4.96 -19.63
N LYS A 45 3.08 5.42 -20.35
CA LYS A 45 3.37 4.97 -21.72
C LYS A 45 3.63 3.47 -21.80
N ILE A 46 4.14 2.86 -20.73
CA ILE A 46 4.43 1.42 -20.70
C ILE A 46 3.16 0.56 -20.64
N LEU A 47 2.00 1.16 -20.35
CA LEU A 47 0.71 0.47 -20.28
C LEU A 47 0.15 0.14 -21.67
N THR A 48 0.67 0.75 -22.72
CA THR A 48 0.18 0.58 -24.09
C THR A 48 1.22 -0.08 -24.97
N GLY A 49 0.86 -1.17 -25.66
CA GLY A 49 1.77 -1.94 -26.49
C GLY A 49 2.66 -2.87 -25.67
N GLU A 50 3.75 -3.32 -26.29
CA GLU A 50 4.69 -4.27 -25.70
C GLU A 50 5.98 -3.58 -25.26
N TRP A 51 6.37 -3.82 -24.00
CA TRP A 51 7.50 -3.19 -23.33
C TRP A 51 8.31 -4.22 -22.54
N MET A 52 9.63 -4.05 -22.59
CA MET A 52 10.59 -4.72 -21.73
C MET A 52 11.29 -3.67 -20.88
N ILE A 53 11.18 -3.78 -19.56
CA ILE A 53 11.58 -2.72 -18.62
C ILE A 53 12.61 -3.30 -17.64
N GLU A 54 13.81 -2.75 -17.63
CA GLU A 54 14.86 -3.06 -16.65
C GLU A 54 14.83 -2.04 -15.51
N PHE A 55 14.72 -2.52 -14.27
CA PHE A 55 14.98 -1.74 -13.07
C PHE A 55 16.42 -1.97 -12.64
N TYR A 56 17.20 -0.89 -12.58
CA TYR A 56 18.63 -0.91 -12.28
C TYR A 56 19.03 0.17 -11.27
N ALA A 57 20.26 0.06 -10.75
CA ALA A 57 20.92 1.11 -10.00
C ALA A 57 22.37 1.29 -10.46
N PRO A 58 22.90 2.52 -10.50
CA PRO A 58 24.23 2.82 -11.05
C PRO A 58 25.38 2.19 -10.25
N TRP A 59 25.18 1.97 -8.96
CA TRP A 59 26.15 1.35 -8.05
C TRP A 59 26.10 -0.19 -8.06
N CYS A 60 25.15 -0.80 -8.76
CA CYS A 60 24.97 -2.26 -8.74
C CYS A 60 25.87 -2.95 -9.80
N PRO A 61 26.84 -3.79 -9.40
CA PRO A 61 27.77 -4.42 -10.35
C PRO A 61 27.07 -5.33 -11.37
N ALA A 62 26.05 -6.08 -10.93
CA ALA A 62 25.27 -6.95 -11.82
C ALA A 62 24.47 -6.15 -12.87
N CYS A 63 23.99 -4.96 -12.51
CA CYS A 63 23.32 -4.07 -13.47
C CYS A 63 24.32 -3.55 -14.50
N GLN A 64 25.51 -3.13 -14.07
CA GLN A 64 26.55 -2.62 -14.98
C GLN A 64 26.96 -3.67 -16.03
N GLN A 65 27.01 -4.95 -15.67
CA GLN A 65 27.27 -6.05 -16.61
C GLN A 65 26.11 -6.27 -17.61
N LEU A 66 24.87 -6.01 -17.20
CA LEU A 66 23.68 -6.15 -18.04
C LEU A 66 23.49 -4.98 -19.01
N GLN A 67 23.91 -3.76 -18.66
CA GLN A 67 23.76 -2.57 -19.50
C GLN A 67 24.18 -2.73 -20.97
N PRO A 68 25.36 -3.29 -21.31
CA PRO A 68 25.73 -3.47 -22.73
C PRO A 68 24.76 -4.42 -23.45
N VAL A 69 24.41 -5.55 -22.83
CA VAL A 69 23.48 -6.53 -23.38
C VAL A 69 22.09 -5.93 -23.56
N TRP A 70 21.63 -5.13 -22.59
CA TRP A 70 20.32 -4.47 -22.63
C TRP A 70 20.23 -3.43 -23.74
N LYS A 71 21.32 -2.67 -23.96
CA LYS A 71 21.41 -1.71 -25.06
C LYS A 71 21.40 -2.42 -26.42
N GLU A 72 22.14 -3.51 -26.56
CA GLU A 72 22.08 -4.32 -27.77
C GLU A 72 20.67 -4.88 -27.99
N PHE A 73 20.02 -5.42 -26.96
CA PHE A 73 18.63 -5.88 -27.07
C PHE A 73 17.68 -4.75 -27.51
N ALA A 74 17.85 -3.54 -26.99
CA ALA A 74 17.05 -2.38 -27.39
C ALA A 74 17.17 -2.06 -28.88
N ASP A 75 18.39 -2.16 -29.44
CA ASP A 75 18.62 -1.92 -30.87
C ASP A 75 17.86 -2.89 -31.80
N TRP A 76 17.58 -4.12 -31.34
CA TRP A 76 16.80 -5.12 -32.08
C TRP A 76 15.31 -5.10 -31.73
N GLY A 77 14.95 -4.66 -30.52
CA GLY A 77 13.57 -4.61 -30.05
C GLY A 77 12.67 -3.73 -30.93
N GLU A 78 13.21 -2.62 -31.45
CA GLU A 78 12.47 -1.72 -32.33
C GLU A 78 12.01 -2.42 -33.62
N ASP A 79 12.85 -3.28 -34.20
CA ASP A 79 12.53 -4.05 -35.42
C ASP A 79 11.45 -5.11 -35.16
N MET A 80 11.36 -5.63 -33.93
CA MET A 80 10.35 -6.62 -33.51
C MET A 80 9.06 -5.97 -32.97
N GLY A 81 8.97 -4.65 -32.93
CA GLY A 81 7.82 -3.94 -32.37
C GLY A 81 7.74 -3.96 -30.83
N VAL A 82 8.85 -4.22 -30.14
CA VAL A 82 8.93 -4.20 -28.67
C VAL A 82 9.76 -3.02 -28.18
N ASN A 83 9.18 -2.25 -27.28
CA ASN A 83 9.85 -1.10 -26.68
C ASN A 83 10.74 -1.53 -25.53
N VAL A 84 12.02 -1.19 -25.58
CA VAL A 84 12.96 -1.51 -24.49
C VAL A 84 13.23 -0.26 -23.68
N ALA A 85 13.06 -0.38 -22.35
CA ALA A 85 13.19 0.71 -21.41
C ALA A 85 14.05 0.35 -20.21
N LYS A 86 14.58 1.39 -19.55
CA LYS A 86 15.26 1.28 -18.27
C LYS A 86 14.72 2.30 -17.26
N VAL A 87 14.78 1.93 -15.98
CA VAL A 87 14.36 2.74 -14.83
C VAL A 87 15.47 2.73 -13.79
N ASP A 88 15.95 3.92 -13.43
CA ASP A 88 16.88 4.09 -12.31
C ASP A 88 16.09 4.18 -10.99
N VAL A 89 16.21 3.16 -10.14
CA VAL A 89 15.50 3.13 -8.86
C VAL A 89 16.04 4.11 -7.82
N THR A 90 17.23 4.68 -8.04
CA THR A 90 17.84 5.68 -7.15
C THR A 90 17.24 7.06 -7.37
N GLU A 91 16.89 7.37 -8.62
CA GLU A 91 16.26 8.64 -8.99
C GLU A 91 14.73 8.58 -8.94
N GLN A 92 14.14 7.41 -9.18
CA GLN A 92 12.69 7.19 -9.29
C GLN A 92 12.16 6.32 -8.13
N PRO A 93 12.16 6.81 -6.87
CA PRO A 93 11.68 6.03 -5.73
C PRO A 93 10.18 5.71 -5.82
N GLY A 94 9.42 6.55 -6.53
CA GLY A 94 8.01 6.31 -6.82
C GLY A 94 7.77 5.05 -7.63
N LEU A 95 8.53 4.86 -8.71
CA LEU A 95 8.47 3.67 -9.54
C LEU A 95 8.98 2.44 -8.81
N SER A 96 10.05 2.58 -8.02
CA SER A 96 10.54 1.49 -7.16
C SER A 96 9.45 0.95 -6.22
N GLY A 97 8.70 1.85 -5.56
CA GLY A 97 7.58 1.48 -4.71
C GLY A 97 6.38 0.92 -5.49
N ARG A 98 6.06 1.50 -6.65
CA ARG A 98 4.92 1.10 -7.51
C ARG A 98 5.07 -0.31 -8.08
N PHE A 99 6.30 -0.75 -8.34
CA PHE A 99 6.62 -2.09 -8.85
C PHE A 99 7.14 -3.05 -7.77
N ILE A 100 7.21 -2.59 -6.51
CA ILE A 100 7.78 -3.31 -5.36
C ILE A 100 9.13 -3.94 -5.73
N ILE A 101 10.06 -3.11 -6.19
CA ILE A 101 11.39 -3.59 -6.58
C ILE A 101 12.20 -3.92 -5.33
N THR A 102 12.38 -5.21 -5.07
CA THR A 102 13.12 -5.73 -3.90
C THR A 102 14.55 -6.15 -4.23
N SER A 103 14.85 -6.44 -5.49
CA SER A 103 16.17 -6.88 -5.94
C SER A 103 16.51 -6.32 -7.32
N LEU A 104 17.81 -6.21 -7.61
CA LEU A 104 18.33 -5.67 -8.87
C LEU A 104 19.33 -6.64 -9.52
N PRO A 105 19.43 -6.67 -10.87
CA PRO A 105 18.45 -6.10 -11.79
C PRO A 105 17.16 -6.92 -11.79
N THR A 106 16.02 -6.24 -11.87
CA THR A 106 14.70 -6.86 -12.06
C THR A 106 14.15 -6.42 -13.40
N ILE A 107 13.66 -7.38 -14.19
CA ILE A 107 13.12 -7.12 -15.52
C ILE A 107 11.64 -7.49 -15.52
N TYR A 108 10.82 -6.60 -16.08
CA TYR A 108 9.41 -6.84 -16.33
C TYR A 108 9.13 -6.77 -17.82
N HIS A 109 8.32 -7.73 -18.29
CA HIS A 109 7.61 -7.64 -19.54
C HIS A 109 6.24 -7.02 -19.28
N CYS A 110 5.83 -6.07 -20.11
CA CYS A 110 4.50 -5.49 -20.07
C CYS A 110 3.90 -5.58 -21.47
N LYS A 111 2.68 -6.12 -21.57
CA LYS A 111 1.91 -6.11 -22.79
C LYS A 111 0.51 -5.62 -22.49
N ASP A 112 0.16 -4.47 -23.03
CA ASP A 112 -1.15 -3.82 -22.85
C ASP A 112 -1.57 -3.72 -21.38
N GLY A 113 -0.62 -3.34 -20.52
CA GLY A 113 -0.83 -3.15 -19.08
C GLY A 113 -0.74 -4.43 -18.25
N VAL A 114 -0.53 -5.59 -18.87
CA VAL A 114 -0.30 -6.86 -18.17
C VAL A 114 1.19 -7.07 -17.95
N PHE A 115 1.60 -6.97 -16.68
CA PHE A 115 2.99 -7.11 -16.27
C PHE A 115 3.33 -8.56 -15.92
N ARG A 116 4.51 -9.02 -16.33
CA ARG A 116 5.08 -10.34 -16.05
C ARG A 116 6.53 -10.19 -15.65
N LYS A 117 6.92 -10.84 -14.56
CA LYS A 117 8.31 -10.82 -14.12
C LYS A 117 9.13 -11.78 -14.97
N TYR A 118 10.23 -11.29 -15.52
CA TYR A 118 11.11 -12.12 -16.33
C TYR A 118 12.12 -12.87 -15.42
N HIS A 119 12.25 -14.17 -15.67
CA HIS A 119 13.09 -15.10 -14.89
C HIS A 119 14.16 -15.83 -15.72
N GLY A 120 14.27 -15.52 -17.01
CA GLY A 120 15.21 -16.17 -17.93
C GLY A 120 16.67 -15.72 -17.78
N ALA A 121 17.52 -16.23 -18.65
CA ALA A 121 18.94 -15.88 -18.69
C ALA A 121 19.11 -14.46 -19.23
N ARG A 122 19.89 -13.62 -18.57
CA ARG A 122 20.04 -12.20 -18.94
C ARG A 122 20.99 -11.99 -20.12
N THR A 123 20.82 -12.77 -21.18
CA THR A 123 21.57 -12.69 -22.43
C THR A 123 20.69 -12.13 -23.53
N LYS A 124 21.32 -11.54 -24.56
CA LYS A 124 20.61 -10.97 -25.70
C LYS A 124 19.72 -12.01 -26.39
N ASP A 125 20.26 -13.19 -26.66
CA ASP A 125 19.53 -14.25 -27.38
C ASP A 125 18.31 -14.76 -26.61
N ASP A 126 18.39 -14.81 -25.27
CA ASP A 126 17.24 -15.20 -24.45
C ASP A 126 16.15 -14.12 -24.48
N PHE A 127 16.52 -12.84 -24.41
CA PHE A 127 15.56 -11.73 -24.55
C PHE A 127 14.88 -11.73 -25.93
N LEU A 128 15.64 -11.95 -27.00
CA LEU A 128 15.08 -12.05 -28.36
C LEU A 128 14.11 -13.22 -28.47
N SER A 129 14.53 -14.42 -28.07
CA SER A 129 13.67 -15.61 -28.13
C SER A 129 12.45 -15.52 -27.19
N PHE A 130 12.56 -14.81 -26.07
CA PHE A 130 11.46 -14.59 -25.15
C PHE A 130 10.32 -13.79 -25.79
N VAL A 131 10.68 -12.78 -26.58
CA VAL A 131 9.74 -11.94 -27.33
C VAL A 131 9.23 -12.66 -28.57
N ASP A 132 10.14 -13.17 -29.41
CA ASP A 132 9.84 -13.77 -30.72
C ASP A 132 8.99 -15.03 -30.58
N GLU A 133 9.38 -15.95 -29.69
CA GLU A 133 8.64 -17.19 -29.43
C GLU A 133 7.47 -16.99 -28.45
N GLN A 134 7.22 -15.76 -27.99
CA GLN A 134 6.16 -15.41 -27.04
C GLN A 134 6.16 -16.24 -25.74
N LYS A 135 7.35 -16.58 -25.24
CA LYS A 135 7.55 -17.35 -24.00
C LYS A 135 6.87 -16.70 -22.78
N TRP A 136 6.65 -15.39 -22.83
CA TRP A 136 5.90 -14.64 -21.82
C TRP A 136 4.48 -15.17 -21.60
N THR A 137 3.87 -15.86 -22.58
CA THR A 137 2.51 -16.42 -22.43
C THR A 137 2.44 -17.50 -21.34
N ALA A 138 3.53 -18.23 -21.12
CA ALA A 138 3.62 -19.26 -20.08
C ALA A 138 3.88 -18.69 -18.68
N ILE A 139 4.26 -17.41 -18.56
CA ILE A 139 4.54 -16.76 -17.28
C ILE A 139 3.25 -16.16 -16.72
N GLU A 140 2.97 -16.46 -15.46
CA GLU A 140 1.83 -15.89 -14.75
C GLU A 140 1.96 -14.36 -14.65
N PRO A 141 0.90 -13.61 -15.01
CA PRO A 141 0.90 -12.17 -14.85
C PRO A 141 0.88 -11.78 -13.37
N VAL A 142 1.46 -10.63 -13.07
CA VAL A 142 1.32 -9.99 -11.77
C VAL A 142 -0.17 -9.74 -11.53
N SER A 143 -0.68 -10.18 -10.38
CA SER A 143 -2.10 -10.00 -10.04
C SER A 143 -2.52 -8.53 -10.13
N SER A 144 -3.76 -8.28 -10.56
CA SER A 144 -4.29 -6.92 -10.74
C SER A 144 -4.25 -6.05 -9.47
N TRP A 145 -4.34 -6.68 -8.29
CA TRP A 145 -4.21 -5.99 -6.99
C TRP A 145 -2.79 -5.50 -6.71
N LEU A 146 -1.78 -6.26 -7.11
CA LEU A 146 -0.36 -5.91 -7.02
C LEU A 146 0.14 -5.22 -8.31
N GLY A 147 -0.73 -5.02 -9.29
CA GLY A 147 -0.40 -4.35 -10.54
C GLY A 147 -0.04 -2.89 -10.27
N PRO A 148 0.94 -2.32 -11.00
CA PRO A 148 1.41 -0.97 -10.75
C PRO A 148 0.28 0.06 -10.82
N SER A 149 -0.72 -0.12 -11.69
CA SER A 149 -1.88 0.77 -11.82
C SER A 149 -2.89 0.71 -10.65
N SER A 150 -2.73 -0.18 -9.68
CA SER A 150 -3.69 -0.35 -8.58
C SER A 150 -3.62 0.78 -7.55
N ILE A 151 -4.71 0.95 -6.79
CA ILE A 151 -4.78 1.91 -5.67
C ILE A 151 -3.71 1.60 -4.62
N LEU A 152 -3.48 0.30 -4.35
CA LEU A 152 -2.47 -0.16 -3.40
C LEU A 152 -1.07 0.25 -3.86
N MET A 153 -0.76 0.06 -5.15
CA MET A 153 0.54 0.43 -5.71
C MET A 153 0.73 1.94 -5.83
N ASN A 154 -0.35 2.70 -6.04
CA ASN A 154 -0.31 4.15 -5.93
C ASN A 154 0.03 4.60 -4.50
N SER A 155 -0.59 3.98 -3.49
CA SER A 155 -0.27 4.23 -2.08
C SER A 155 1.18 3.86 -1.76
N MET A 156 1.67 2.71 -2.22
CA MET A 156 3.07 2.31 -2.04
C MET A 156 4.04 3.30 -2.69
N SER A 157 3.74 3.74 -3.92
CA SER A 157 4.52 4.79 -4.61
C SER A 157 4.58 6.08 -3.78
N ALA A 158 3.45 6.53 -3.25
CA ALA A 158 3.38 7.71 -2.40
C ALA A 158 4.18 7.55 -1.10
N LEU A 159 4.11 6.38 -0.45
CA LEU A 159 4.88 6.08 0.76
C LEU A 159 6.40 6.12 0.49
N PHE A 160 6.86 5.57 -0.62
CA PHE A 160 8.28 5.63 -0.99
C PHE A 160 8.74 7.05 -1.29
N LYS A 161 7.93 7.84 -2.01
CA LYS A 161 8.19 9.28 -2.24
C LYS A 161 8.24 10.05 -0.93
N LEU A 162 7.31 9.78 -0.02
CA LEU A 162 7.27 10.41 1.31
C LEU A 162 8.52 10.04 2.13
N SER A 163 8.90 8.76 2.18
CA SER A 163 10.11 8.30 2.87
C SER A 163 11.37 9.02 2.35
N MET A 164 11.53 9.11 1.04
CA MET A 164 12.66 9.82 0.44
C MET A 164 12.60 11.32 0.67
N PHE A 165 11.41 11.92 0.69
CA PHE A 165 11.25 13.33 1.05
C PHE A 165 11.68 13.61 2.49
N ILE A 166 11.23 12.78 3.46
CA ILE A 166 11.64 12.89 4.87
C ILE A 166 13.17 12.79 4.99
N ARG A 167 13.80 11.84 4.30
CA ARG A 167 15.27 11.71 4.27
C ARG A 167 15.95 12.95 3.71
N ARG A 168 15.42 13.52 2.61
CA ARG A 168 15.96 14.77 2.04
C ARG A 168 15.83 15.93 3.01
N CYS A 169 14.70 16.07 3.71
CA CYS A 169 14.52 17.09 4.75
C CYS A 169 15.49 16.89 5.92
N HIS A 170 15.71 15.64 6.37
CA HIS A 170 16.66 15.33 7.43
C HIS A 170 18.07 15.78 7.04
N ASN A 171 18.55 15.33 5.87
CA ASN A 171 19.86 15.69 5.37
C ASN A 171 20.00 17.20 5.16
N TYR A 172 18.95 17.87 4.66
CA TYR A 172 18.97 19.32 4.53
C TYR A 172 19.11 20.02 5.88
N MET A 173 18.38 19.58 6.91
CA MET A 173 18.50 20.15 8.26
C MET A 173 19.87 19.91 8.89
N THR A 174 20.46 18.73 8.71
CA THR A 174 21.74 18.39 9.33
C THR A 174 22.94 18.97 8.57
N GLU A 175 22.91 18.98 7.24
CA GLU A 175 24.03 19.43 6.40
C GLU A 175 23.98 20.92 6.11
N GLN A 176 22.82 21.49 5.76
CA GLN A 176 22.71 22.89 5.33
C GLN A 176 22.42 23.85 6.48
N LEU A 177 21.56 23.45 7.43
CA LEU A 177 21.23 24.26 8.59
C LEU A 177 22.15 23.97 9.80
N GLY A 178 23.01 22.96 9.70
CA GLY A 178 23.93 22.56 10.77
C GLY A 178 23.25 22.08 12.06
N ILE A 179 21.97 21.71 11.98
CA ILE A 179 21.22 21.23 13.15
C ILE A 179 21.78 19.85 13.51
N PRO A 180 22.13 19.61 14.79
CA PRO A 180 22.60 18.29 15.19
C PRO A 180 21.51 17.24 14.95
N VAL A 181 21.92 16.00 14.69
CA VAL A 181 21.04 14.88 14.34
C VAL A 181 19.85 14.74 15.32
N TRP A 182 20.08 14.87 16.62
CA TRP A 182 19.02 14.82 17.63
C TRP A 182 17.97 15.93 17.47
N GLY A 183 18.40 17.14 17.09
CA GLY A 183 17.50 18.28 16.88
C GLY A 183 16.57 18.05 15.70
N SER A 184 17.08 17.47 14.61
CA SER A 184 16.25 17.09 13.47
C SER A 184 15.16 16.08 13.84
N TYR A 185 15.46 15.10 14.71
CA TYR A 185 14.49 14.11 15.17
C TYR A 185 13.42 14.73 16.07
N VAL A 186 13.78 15.69 16.93
CA VAL A 186 12.81 16.45 17.73
C VAL A 186 11.84 17.21 16.83
N ILE A 187 12.34 17.88 15.79
CA ILE A 187 11.50 18.60 14.82
C ILE A 187 10.54 17.63 14.11
N PHE A 188 11.03 16.50 13.59
CA PHE A 188 10.17 15.50 12.96
C PHE A 188 9.13 14.92 13.92
N GLY A 189 9.51 14.66 15.17
CA GLY A 189 8.60 14.20 16.21
C GLY A 189 7.48 15.20 16.48
N LEU A 190 7.81 16.48 16.61
CA LEU A 190 6.83 17.55 16.81
C LEU A 190 5.90 17.70 15.60
N VAL A 191 6.44 17.69 14.38
CA VAL A 191 5.64 17.77 13.14
C VAL A 191 4.68 16.58 13.05
N THR A 192 5.14 15.37 13.35
CA THR A 192 4.30 14.16 13.32
C THR A 192 3.19 14.22 14.38
N LEU A 193 3.51 14.70 15.58
CA LEU A 193 2.53 14.85 16.67
C LEU A 193 1.46 15.89 16.30
N LEU A 194 1.87 17.06 15.81
CA LEU A 194 0.95 18.13 15.41
C LEU A 194 0.08 17.72 14.22
N ALA A 195 0.66 17.08 13.20
CA ALA A 195 -0.08 16.56 12.06
C ALA A 195 -1.07 15.47 12.49
N GLY A 196 -0.67 14.54 13.36
CA GLY A 196 -1.55 13.51 13.90
C GLY A 196 -2.73 14.09 14.69
N LEU A 197 -2.48 15.10 15.53
CA LEU A 197 -3.52 15.81 16.27
C LEU A 197 -4.49 16.54 15.34
N ALA A 198 -3.97 17.24 14.33
CA ALA A 198 -4.79 17.93 13.33
C ALA A 198 -5.66 16.94 12.52
N LEU A 199 -5.10 15.81 12.09
CA LEU A 199 -5.84 14.75 11.41
C LEU A 199 -6.91 14.14 12.33
N GLY A 200 -6.61 13.92 13.61
CA GLY A 200 -7.58 13.44 14.59
C GLY A 200 -8.75 14.39 14.78
N LEU A 201 -8.49 15.70 14.95
CA LEU A 201 -9.54 16.71 15.05
C LEU A 201 -10.38 16.82 13.78
N LEU A 202 -9.75 16.73 12.61
CA LEU A 202 -10.44 16.72 11.33
C LEU A 202 -11.34 15.47 11.17
N LEU A 203 -10.91 14.30 11.63
CA LEU A 203 -11.73 13.10 11.62
C LEU A 203 -12.93 13.20 12.56
N VAL A 204 -12.77 13.78 13.76
CA VAL A 204 -13.90 14.06 14.67
C VAL A 204 -14.90 15.00 14.01
N PHE A 205 -14.41 16.07 13.39
CA PHE A 205 -15.25 17.01 12.65
C PHE A 205 -16.03 16.30 11.54
N ILE A 206 -15.37 15.50 10.69
CA ILE A 206 -16.06 14.72 9.66
C ILE A 206 -17.08 13.77 10.27
N ALA A 207 -16.77 13.10 11.38
CA ALA A 207 -17.71 12.21 12.06
C ALA A 207 -18.95 12.95 12.57
N ASP A 208 -18.80 14.16 13.10
CA ASP A 208 -19.92 15.02 13.51
C ASP A 208 -20.78 15.48 12.33
N PHE A 209 -20.20 15.67 11.14
CA PHE A 209 -20.94 15.98 9.91
C PHE A 209 -21.66 14.77 9.30
N VAL A 210 -21.02 13.59 9.30
CA VAL A 210 -21.54 12.36 8.69
C VAL A 210 -22.57 11.70 9.61
N PHE A 211 -22.34 11.73 10.92
CA PHE A 211 -23.27 11.29 11.94
C PHE A 211 -23.67 12.53 12.76
N PRO A 212 -24.52 13.43 12.21
CA PRO A 212 -25.06 14.49 13.02
C PRO A 212 -25.73 13.80 14.19
N SER A 213 -25.24 14.09 15.40
CA SER A 213 -25.85 13.54 16.61
C SER A 213 -27.31 13.97 16.55
N ARG A 214 -28.17 13.05 16.12
CA ARG A 214 -29.61 13.19 16.28
C ARG A 214 -29.78 13.04 17.77
N ARG A 215 -29.54 14.13 18.50
CA ARG A 215 -30.06 14.30 19.84
C ARG A 215 -31.54 14.04 19.67
N PHE A 216 -31.93 12.88 20.19
CA PHE A 216 -33.30 12.50 20.42
C PHE A 216 -33.88 13.55 21.39
N SER A 217 -34.22 14.74 20.92
CA SER A 217 -35.29 15.51 21.53
C SER A 217 -36.55 14.81 21.07
N SER A 218 -36.99 13.80 21.82
CA SER A 218 -38.37 13.36 21.71
C SER A 218 -39.20 14.27 22.62
N PRO A 219 -40.11 15.09 22.08
CA PRO A 219 -41.11 15.79 22.87
C PRO A 219 -41.93 14.83 23.77
N ASP A 220 -42.00 13.53 23.42
CA ASP A 220 -42.76 12.53 24.16
C ASP A 220 -42.22 12.27 25.57
N TYR A 221 -40.93 12.50 25.85
CA TYR A 221 -40.40 12.26 27.19
C TYR A 221 -40.94 13.27 28.21
N TYR A 222 -41.06 14.55 27.81
CA TYR A 222 -41.65 15.58 28.67
C TYR A 222 -43.17 15.40 28.80
N GLN A 223 -43.84 15.02 27.72
CA GLN A 223 -45.29 14.81 27.75
C GLN A 223 -45.68 13.59 28.60
N LYS A 224 -44.92 12.49 28.53
CA LYS A 224 -45.14 11.31 29.38
C LYS A 224 -44.87 11.60 30.86
N LYS A 225 -43.86 12.43 31.16
CA LYS A 225 -43.59 12.85 32.54
C LYS A 225 -44.74 13.68 33.11
N GLN A 226 -45.27 14.63 32.33
CA GLN A 226 -46.41 15.46 32.75
C GLN A 226 -47.69 14.64 32.99
N VAL A 227 -48.00 13.69 32.09
CA VAL A 227 -49.16 12.80 32.25
C VAL A 227 -49.00 11.90 33.49
N MET A 228 -47.79 11.40 33.75
CA MET A 228 -47.52 10.55 34.91
C MET A 228 -47.56 11.34 36.23
N GLU A 229 -47.13 12.60 36.24
CA GLU A 229 -47.28 13.50 37.40
C GLU A 229 -48.75 13.86 37.65
N GLN A 230 -49.52 14.11 36.59
CA GLN A 230 -50.94 14.42 36.69
C GLN A 230 -51.75 13.22 37.22
N ALA A 231 -51.46 12.00 36.75
CA ALA A 231 -52.06 10.77 37.26
C ALA A 231 -51.74 10.53 38.75
N ARG A 232 -50.50 10.85 39.17
CA ARG A 232 -50.07 10.70 40.57
C ARG A 232 -50.66 11.76 41.51
N PHE A 233 -51.16 12.87 40.96
CA PHE A 233 -51.87 13.90 41.72
C PHE A 233 -53.33 13.51 41.95
N ILE A 234 -53.99 12.96 40.93
CA ILE A 234 -55.37 12.45 41.04
C ILE A 234 -55.44 11.31 42.06
N GLN A 235 -54.49 10.36 41.99
CA GLN A 235 -54.45 9.23 42.91
C GLN A 235 -54.31 9.64 44.39
N ARG A 236 -53.56 10.71 44.68
CA ARG A 236 -53.45 11.23 46.05
C ARG A 236 -54.73 11.90 46.55
N GLN A 237 -55.46 12.54 45.65
CA GLN A 237 -56.72 13.22 46.00
C GLN A 237 -57.84 12.21 46.30
N ASP A 238 -57.79 11.04 45.66
CA ASP A 238 -58.70 9.91 45.95
C ASP A 238 -58.35 9.23 47.28
N GLU A 239 -57.06 9.08 47.62
CA GLU A 239 -56.60 8.53 48.90
C GLU A 239 -56.94 9.43 50.10
N ASP A 240 -56.87 10.76 49.95
CA ASP A 240 -57.25 11.72 50.99
C ASP A 240 -58.78 11.77 51.24
N GLN A 241 -59.59 11.24 50.31
CA GLN A 241 -61.05 11.21 50.39
C GLN A 241 -61.59 9.91 51.02
N GLU A 242 -60.77 8.86 51.12
CA GLU A 242 -61.14 7.57 51.74
C GLU A 242 -60.58 7.38 53.17
N ALA A 243 -59.86 8.36 53.71
CA ALA A 243 -59.30 8.33 55.07
C ALA A 243 -60.18 9.10 56.09
N ASP A 244 -61.48 8.79 56.14
CA ASP A 244 -62.39 9.17 57.24
C ASP A 244 -62.89 7.92 57.99
N GLY A 245 -61.96 7.08 58.43
CA GLY A 245 -62.30 5.85 59.15
C GLY A 245 -61.16 5.32 60.00
N GLU A 246 -61.29 5.61 61.30
CA GLU A 246 -60.72 4.89 62.46
C GLU A 246 -59.32 5.30 62.96
N GLU A 247 -59.36 5.81 64.20
CA GLU A 247 -58.30 6.19 65.13
C GLU A 247 -57.71 4.93 65.82
N ASP A 248 -56.45 4.99 66.26
CA ASP A 248 -56.00 4.68 67.64
C ASP A 248 -54.47 4.46 67.74
N ASP A 249 -53.83 5.43 68.40
CA ASP A 249 -52.82 5.43 69.49
C ASP A 249 -51.57 4.50 69.53
N ASP A 250 -50.43 5.22 69.60
CA ASP A 250 -49.31 5.22 70.57
C ASP A 250 -48.18 4.15 70.63
N ASP A 251 -46.97 4.72 70.43
CA ASP A 251 -45.69 4.65 71.18
C ASP A 251 -44.74 3.41 71.21
N ASP A 252 -43.60 3.64 70.56
CA ASP A 252 -42.16 3.52 70.95
C ASP A 252 -41.48 2.22 71.48
N ASP A 253 -40.38 1.92 70.77
CA ASP A 253 -39.05 1.38 71.14
C ASP A 253 -38.89 -0.01 71.80
N ASP A 254 -38.32 -0.98 71.05
CA ASP A 254 -36.90 -1.40 71.13
C ASP A 254 -36.63 -2.70 70.32
N GLU A 255 -35.44 -2.72 69.70
CA GLU A 255 -34.62 -3.79 69.08
C GLU A 255 -34.78 -5.25 69.62
N GLU A 256 -34.56 -6.39 68.93
CA GLU A 256 -34.00 -6.84 67.63
C GLU A 256 -34.57 -8.25 67.24
N GLU A 257 -34.23 -8.69 66.01
CA GLU A 257 -34.23 -10.05 65.43
C GLU A 257 -35.57 -10.72 65.03
N HIS A 258 -35.77 -10.96 63.73
CA HIS A 258 -35.54 -12.27 63.10
C HIS A 258 -35.69 -12.19 61.55
N ASP A 259 -34.90 -13.05 60.89
CA ASP A 259 -34.81 -13.50 59.49
C ASP A 259 -35.84 -13.13 58.39
N GLY A 260 -35.36 -13.26 57.14
CA GLY A 260 -36.18 -13.81 56.06
C GLY A 260 -36.21 -13.06 54.72
N GLU A 261 -35.24 -13.38 53.86
CA GLU A 261 -35.54 -13.84 52.50
C GLU A 261 -36.31 -12.91 51.51
N LYS A 262 -35.58 -12.20 50.62
CA LYS A 262 -35.72 -12.21 49.12
C LYS A 262 -34.96 -11.05 48.45
N ASN A 263 -33.68 -11.29 48.15
CA ASN A 263 -33.02 -11.22 46.83
C ASN A 263 -33.88 -10.74 45.64
N ASP A 264 -33.42 -10.07 44.57
CA ASP A 264 -32.09 -9.68 44.07
C ASP A 264 -32.34 -9.04 42.68
N VAL A 265 -32.07 -7.75 42.42
CA VAL A 265 -31.73 -7.22 41.06
C VAL A 265 -31.35 -5.73 41.23
N TRP A 266 -30.14 -5.20 41.02
CA TRP A 266 -29.12 -5.46 40.00
C TRP A 266 -27.75 -4.94 40.50
N ARG A 267 -26.85 -5.82 40.99
CA ARG A 267 -25.40 -5.50 41.02
C ARG A 267 -24.47 -6.71 41.20
N LYS A 268 -24.36 -7.61 40.20
CA LYS A 268 -23.16 -8.46 40.05
C LYS A 268 -23.05 -9.10 38.66
N ARG A 269 -22.00 -8.73 37.91
CA ARG A 269 -21.19 -9.69 37.14
C ARG A 269 -19.84 -9.07 36.76
N ARG A 270 -18.87 -9.25 37.65
CA ARG A 270 -17.45 -9.34 37.30
C ARG A 270 -16.86 -10.54 38.02
N GLY A 271 -16.21 -11.43 37.27
CA GLY A 271 -15.45 -12.58 37.76
C GLY A 271 -15.26 -13.65 36.67
N SER A 272 -14.01 -13.84 36.21
CA SER A 272 -13.53 -14.94 35.35
C SER A 272 -13.73 -16.31 36.04
N PRO A 273 -13.80 -17.46 35.32
CA PRO A 273 -12.58 -18.27 35.14
C PRO A 273 -12.53 -19.20 33.90
N GLU A 274 -11.31 -19.73 33.66
CA GLU A 274 -11.00 -21.02 33.01
C GLU A 274 -12.07 -22.12 33.15
N GLY A 275 -12.17 -22.99 32.13
CA GLY A 275 -12.75 -24.33 32.30
C GLY A 275 -13.53 -24.85 31.09
N ARG A 276 -12.85 -25.67 30.28
CA ARG A 276 -13.37 -26.55 29.22
C ARG A 276 -14.67 -27.29 29.60
N PRO A 277 -15.65 -27.44 28.71
CA PRO A 277 -16.70 -28.44 28.88
C PRO A 277 -16.27 -29.80 28.27
N GLU A 278 -16.23 -30.85 29.09
CA GLU A 278 -16.31 -32.23 28.61
C GLU A 278 -17.78 -32.61 28.34
N PRO A 279 -18.06 -33.45 27.32
CA PRO A 279 -19.40 -33.86 26.97
C PRO A 279 -19.81 -35.14 27.73
N LYS A 280 -21.07 -35.19 28.20
CA LYS A 280 -21.70 -36.42 28.66
C LYS A 280 -22.09 -37.31 27.48
N GLU A 281 -21.61 -38.54 27.51
CA GLU A 281 -21.99 -39.67 26.67
C GLU A 281 -23.44 -40.11 26.88
N GLN A 282 -24.15 -40.35 25.77
CA GLN A 282 -25.16 -41.38 25.51
C GLN A 282 -25.59 -41.15 24.05
N GLY A 283 -25.37 -42.01 23.06
CA GLY A 283 -25.13 -43.43 23.07
C GLY A 283 -26.11 -44.09 22.10
N TYR A 284 -25.94 -43.86 20.79
CA TYR A 284 -26.45 -44.75 19.72
C TYR A 284 -25.95 -44.25 18.34
N ALA A 285 -24.82 -44.78 17.87
CA ALA A 285 -24.40 -44.89 16.45
C ALA A 285 -22.93 -45.35 16.30
N ASP A 286 -22.36 -45.94 17.36
CA ASP A 286 -21.00 -46.51 17.42
C ASP A 286 -20.83 -47.80 16.56
N GLU A 287 -21.80 -48.10 15.70
CA GLU A 287 -21.83 -49.32 14.88
C GLU A 287 -21.60 -49.04 13.38
N ALA A 288 -21.88 -47.81 12.91
CA ALA A 288 -21.79 -47.46 11.49
C ALA A 288 -20.40 -46.98 11.04
N LEU A 289 -19.64 -46.33 11.92
CA LEU A 289 -18.27 -45.86 11.59
C LEU A 289 -17.22 -46.96 11.78
N ARG A 290 -17.42 -47.87 12.74
CA ARG A 290 -16.49 -48.96 13.06
C ARG A 290 -16.41 -50.02 11.94
N LYS A 291 -17.48 -50.18 11.15
CA LYS A 291 -17.50 -51.06 9.96
C LYS A 291 -16.81 -50.47 8.72
N ARG A 292 -16.52 -49.16 8.69
CA ARG A 292 -15.91 -48.51 7.51
C ARG A 292 -14.39 -48.40 7.59
N MET A 293 -13.82 -48.39 8.78
CA MET A 293 -12.36 -48.33 8.98
C MET A 293 -11.67 -49.69 9.09
N VAL A 294 -12.42 -50.78 9.28
CA VAL A 294 -11.87 -52.15 9.26
C VAL A 294 -11.85 -52.74 7.84
N GLY A 295 -12.68 -52.24 6.91
CA GLY A 295 -12.74 -52.72 5.52
C GLY A 295 -11.72 -52.14 4.53
N SER A 296 -10.82 -51.24 4.96
CA SER A 296 -9.78 -50.67 4.06
C SER A 296 -8.36 -50.91 4.56
N ARG A 297 -8.18 -51.78 5.56
CA ARG A 297 -6.87 -52.15 6.11
C ARG A 297 -6.60 -53.67 6.03
N GLU A 298 -7.30 -54.36 5.14
CA GLU A 298 -7.04 -55.75 4.77
C GLU A 298 -6.71 -55.93 3.27
N GLU A 299 -6.71 -54.88 2.44
CA GLU A 299 -6.32 -54.95 1.01
C GLU A 299 -4.90 -54.44 0.69
N GLU A 300 -4.13 -53.96 1.68
CA GLU A 300 -2.74 -53.49 1.45
C GLU A 300 -1.69 -54.39 2.13
N GLN A 301 -2.07 -55.62 2.44
CA GLN A 301 -1.17 -56.68 2.92
C GLN A 301 -1.43 -57.99 2.18
N ASP A 302 -1.63 -57.95 0.86
CA ASP A 302 -1.39 -59.07 -0.06
C ASP A 302 -1.51 -58.62 -1.53
N THR A 303 -0.52 -57.87 -2.04
CA THR A 303 -0.10 -57.83 -3.47
C THR A 303 1.24 -57.13 -3.61
#